data_AF-A0A9E4LJU9-F1
#
_entry.id   AF-A0A9E4LJU9-F1
#
_cell.length_a   1.000
_cell.length_b   1.000
_cell.length_c   1.000
_cell.angle_alpha   90.00
_cell.angle_beta   90.00
_cell.angle_gamma   90.00
#
_symmetry.space_group_name_H-M   'P 1'
#
loop_
_entity.id
_entity.type
_entity.pdbx_description
1 polymer ?
#
loop_
_entity_poly.entity_id
_entity_poly.type
_entity_poly.pdbx_seq_one_letter_code
_entity_poly.pdbx_strand_id
1 'polypeptide(L)'
;MEEATESLTITNEQADEVERADLILRGMTAGNEEVYAIAEVSVTIGDRDIDRARNRASILEQASGMRAQAVVIGTAISDANRERASDGDVTVIIMGE
;
A
#
# COMPACT_ATOMS: atom_id res chain seq x y z
N MET A 1 -0.14 -37.64 -6.76
CA MET A 1 -0.42 -36.80 -5.58
C MET A 1 0.76 -35.89 -5.42
N GLU A 2 0.65 -34.67 -5.92
CA GLU A 2 1.64 -33.63 -5.68
C GLU A 2 0.88 -32.58 -4.88
N GLU A 3 0.91 -32.74 -3.56
CA GLU A 3 0.38 -31.76 -2.62
C GLU A 3 1.42 -30.64 -2.60
N ALA A 4 1.31 -29.72 -3.56
CA ALA A 4 2.05 -28.47 -3.53
C ALA A 4 1.56 -27.71 -2.29
N THR A 5 2.30 -27.85 -1.20
CA THR A 5 2.03 -27.13 0.04
C THR A 5 2.29 -25.65 -0.25
N GLU A 6 1.23 -24.91 -0.54
CA GLU A 6 1.25 -23.44 -0.54
C GLU A 6 1.79 -23.00 0.82
N SER A 7 3.08 -22.68 0.87
CA SER A 7 3.65 -22.03 2.03
C SER A 7 3.05 -20.63 2.05
N LEU A 8 2.11 -20.39 2.95
CA LEU A 8 1.57 -19.04 3.16
C LEU A 8 2.73 -18.16 3.65
N THR A 9 3.21 -17.27 2.79
CA THR A 9 4.33 -16.35 3.07
C THR A 9 3.97 -15.30 4.13
N ILE A 10 2.68 -15.17 4.46
CA ILE A 10 2.11 -14.24 5.42
C ILE A 10 1.12 -14.94 6.36
N THR A 11 0.89 -14.39 7.56
CA THR A 11 -0.11 -14.88 8.50
C THR A 11 -1.54 -14.46 8.11
N ASN A 12 -2.55 -15.09 8.71
CA ASN A 12 -3.95 -14.67 8.53
C ASN A 12 -4.18 -13.22 8.98
N GLU A 13 -3.54 -12.79 10.06
CA GLU A 13 -3.65 -11.41 10.54
C GLU A 13 -3.03 -10.41 9.55
N GLN A 14 -1.92 -10.78 8.91
CA GLN A 14 -1.34 -9.99 7.83
C GLN A 14 -2.25 -9.94 6.60
N ALA A 15 -2.88 -11.06 6.24
CA ALA A 15 -3.85 -11.11 5.14
C ALA A 15 -5.05 -10.20 5.44
N ASP A 16 -5.62 -10.28 6.65
CA ASP A 16 -6.71 -9.41 7.11
C ASP A 16 -6.31 -7.92 7.04
N GLU A 17 -5.05 -7.58 7.33
CA GLU A 17 -4.59 -6.20 7.23
C GLU A 17 -4.55 -5.69 5.78
N VAL A 18 -4.17 -6.53 4.81
CA VAL A 18 -4.22 -6.17 3.38
C VAL A 18 -5.66 -6.06 2.90
N GLU A 19 -6.55 -6.97 3.31
CA GLU A 19 -7.97 -6.95 2.94
C GLU A 19 -8.71 -5.69 3.40
N ARG A 20 -8.21 -5.04 4.46
CA ARG A 20 -8.78 -3.79 4.98
C ARG A 20 -8.38 -2.54 4.20
N ALA A 21 -7.54 -2.65 3.17
CA ALA A 21 -7.19 -1.51 2.32
C ALA A 21 -8.42 -0.99 1.57
N ASP A 22 -8.48 0.32 1.35
CA ASP A 22 -9.61 0.92 0.61
C ASP A 22 -9.56 0.54 -0.87
N LEU A 23 -8.36 0.37 -1.42
CA LEU A 23 -8.16 -0.02 -2.82
C LEU A 23 -6.84 -0.76 -3.02
N ILE A 24 -6.88 -1.81 -3.83
CA ILE A 24 -5.71 -2.50 -4.37
C ILE A 24 -5.83 -2.53 -5.89
N LEU A 25 -4.81 -2.06 -6.60
CA LEU A 25 -4.72 -2.07 -8.06
C LEU A 25 -3.48 -2.84 -8.49
N ARG A 26 -3.59 -3.60 -9.59
CA ARG A 26 -2.43 -4.13 -10.31
C ARG A 26 -2.29 -3.39 -11.63
N GLY A 27 -1.07 -2.98 -11.95
CA GLY A 27 -0.78 -2.24 -13.16
C GLY A 27 0.67 -2.42 -13.61
N MET A 28 1.09 -1.53 -14.50
CA MET A 28 2.45 -1.48 -15.02
C MET A 28 3.07 -0.13 -14.66
N THR A 29 4.35 -0.12 -14.29
CA THR A 29 5.13 1.12 -14.20
C THR A 29 5.39 1.69 -15.60
N ALA A 30 5.88 2.93 -15.68
CA ALA A 30 6.34 3.51 -16.95
C ALA A 30 7.49 2.70 -17.60
N GLY A 31 8.24 1.94 -16.80
CA GLY A 31 9.28 1.02 -17.24
C GLY A 31 8.77 -0.35 -17.69
N ASN A 32 7.44 -0.56 -17.74
CA ASN A 32 6.80 -1.82 -18.12
C ASN A 32 7.06 -2.99 -17.14
N GLU A 33 7.20 -2.66 -15.85
CA GLU A 33 7.28 -3.63 -14.76
C GLU A 33 5.90 -3.78 -14.10
N GLU A 34 5.47 -5.00 -13.81
CA GLU A 34 4.23 -5.22 -13.06
C GLU A 34 4.38 -4.74 -11.61
N VAL A 35 3.35 -4.04 -11.12
CA VAL A 35 3.36 -3.44 -9.79
C VAL A 35 1.96 -3.45 -9.18
N TYR A 36 1.88 -3.59 -7.87
CA TYR A 36 0.68 -3.28 -7.11
C TYR A 36 0.71 -1.84 -6.60
N ALA A 37 -0.45 -1.18 -6.55
CA ALA A 37 -0.66 -0.01 -5.73
C ALA A 37 -1.72 -0.32 -4.68
N ILE A 38 -1.43 -0.06 -3.41
CA ILE A 38 -2.37 -0.23 -2.30
C ILE A 38 -2.60 1.14 -1.66
N ALA A 39 -3.85 1.54 -1.57
CA ALA A 39 -4.24 2.90 -1.21
C ALA A 39 -5.10 2.96 0.05
N GLU A 40 -4.80 3.96 0.88
CA GLU A 40 -5.68 4.44 1.95
C GLU A 40 -6.31 5.76 1.51
N VAL A 41 -7.62 5.90 1.69
CA VAL A 41 -8.40 7.06 1.31
C VAL A 41 -8.95 7.73 2.57
N SER A 42 -8.65 9.00 2.75
CA SER A 42 -9.06 9.80 3.90
C SER A 42 -9.44 11.21 3.48
N VAL A 43 -10.28 11.91 4.24
CA VAL A 43 -10.54 13.34 3.97
C VAL A 43 -9.28 14.16 4.25
N THR A 44 -8.67 13.95 5.41
CA THR A 44 -7.40 14.56 5.81
C THR A 44 -6.41 13.44 6.11
N ILE A 45 -5.29 13.44 5.40
CA ILE A 45 -4.24 12.42 5.51
C ILE A 45 -3.48 12.62 6.83
N GLY A 46 -3.57 11.62 7.69
CA GLY A 46 -2.91 11.51 8.97
C GLY A 46 -1.69 10.57 8.96
N ASP A 47 -0.99 10.56 10.09
CA ASP A 47 0.08 9.63 10.41
C ASP A 47 -0.34 8.16 10.26
N ARG A 48 -1.53 7.82 10.74
CA ARG A 48 -2.06 6.45 10.65
C ARG A 48 -2.35 6.02 9.23
N ASP A 49 -2.73 6.93 8.33
CA ASP A 49 -3.02 6.57 6.93
C ASP A 49 -1.71 6.20 6.22
N ILE A 50 -0.65 6.96 6.50
CA ILE A 50 0.70 6.70 6.00
C ILE A 50 1.22 5.36 6.53
N ASP A 51 1.08 5.12 7.84
CA ASP A 51 1.57 3.88 8.45
C ASP A 51 0.80 2.65 7.96
N ARG A 52 -0.54 2.77 7.78
CA ARG A 52 -1.35 1.68 7.20
C ARG A 52 -0.96 1.39 5.77
N ALA A 53 -0.86 2.41 4.91
CA ALA A 53 -0.46 2.24 3.52
C ALA A 53 0.90 1.54 3.40
N ARG A 54 1.90 1.96 4.20
CA ARG A 54 3.24 1.35 4.22
C ARG A 54 3.21 -0.10 4.68
N ASN A 55 2.56 -0.37 5.81
CA ASN A 55 2.50 -1.72 6.36
C ASN A 55 1.83 -2.68 5.38
N ARG A 56 0.70 -2.26 4.80
CA ARG A 56 -0.07 -3.08 3.85
C ARG A 56 0.68 -3.30 2.54
N ALA A 57 1.41 -2.29 2.04
CA ALA A 57 2.29 -2.48 0.88
C ALA A 57 3.38 -3.51 1.17
N SER A 58 4.05 -3.42 2.32
CA SER A 58 5.09 -4.39 2.70
C SER A 58 4.56 -5.82 2.79
N ILE A 59 3.35 -6.01 3.35
CA ILE A 59 2.72 -7.33 3.45
C ILE A 59 2.34 -7.84 2.06
N LEU A 60 1.75 -7.00 1.21
CA LEU A 60 1.34 -7.38 -0.15
C LEU A 60 2.55 -7.76 -1.01
N GLU A 61 3.66 -7.04 -0.88
CA GLU A 61 4.93 -7.37 -1.53
C GLU A 61 5.47 -8.72 -1.05
N GLN A 62 5.46 -8.96 0.27
CA GLN A 62 5.85 -10.25 0.85
C GLN A 62 4.97 -11.41 0.34
N ALA A 63 3.66 -11.20 0.27
CA ALA A 63 2.70 -12.23 -0.12
C ALA A 63 2.77 -12.58 -1.62
N SER A 64 2.94 -11.56 -2.46
CA SER A 64 2.87 -11.70 -3.92
C SER A 64 4.22 -11.90 -4.60
N GLY A 65 5.32 -11.54 -3.94
CA GLY A 65 6.65 -11.47 -4.56
C GLY A 65 6.78 -10.36 -5.62
N MET A 66 5.76 -9.51 -5.78
CA MET A 66 5.75 -8.38 -6.69
C MET A 66 5.82 -7.07 -5.90
N ARG A 67 6.47 -6.06 -6.49
CA ARG A 67 6.58 -4.75 -5.86
C ARG A 67 5.19 -4.17 -5.55
N ALA A 68 5.03 -3.59 -4.36
CA ALA A 68 3.81 -2.89 -3.98
C ALA A 68 4.10 -1.44 -3.55
N GLN A 69 3.46 -0.47 -4.21
CA GLN A 69 3.54 0.95 -3.89
C GLN A 69 2.48 1.31 -2.85
N ALA A 70 2.91 1.90 -1.73
CA ALA A 70 2.02 2.51 -0.76
C ALA A 70 1.50 3.85 -1.29
N VAL A 71 0.18 4.07 -1.20
CA VAL A 71 -0.48 5.30 -1.64
C VAL A 71 -1.42 5.82 -0.54
N VAL A 72 -1.43 7.12 -0.33
CA VAL A 72 -2.44 7.81 0.48
C VAL A 72 -3.14 8.85 -0.37
N ILE A 73 -4.47 8.86 -0.31
CA ILE A 73 -5.34 9.73 -1.11
C ILE A 73 -6.21 10.54 -0.16
N GLY A 74 -6.29 11.85 -0.39
CA GLY A 74 -7.19 12.70 0.39
C GLY A 74 -7.33 14.12 -0.12
N THR A 75 -7.98 14.98 0.65
CA THR A 75 -8.19 16.40 0.27
C THR A 75 -7.26 17.37 0.99
N ALA A 76 -6.58 16.93 2.04
CA ALA A 76 -5.65 17.75 2.81
C ALA A 76 -4.57 16.90 3.47
N ILE A 77 -3.40 17.50 3.69
CA ILE A 77 -2.28 16.92 4.43
C ILE A 77 -1.48 18.06 5.09
N SER A 78 -0.89 17.83 6.26
CA SER A 78 0.04 18.78 6.88
C SER A 78 1.45 18.62 6.31
N ASP A 79 2.30 19.65 6.40
CA ASP A 79 3.70 19.56 5.94
C ASP A 79 4.47 18.44 6.65
N ALA A 80 4.25 18.27 7.96
CA ALA A 80 4.87 17.20 8.73
C ALA A 80 4.45 15.79 8.25
N ASN A 81 3.17 15.60 7.90
CA ASN A 81 2.71 14.33 7.35
C ASN A 81 3.18 14.13 5.90
N ARG A 82 3.33 15.20 5.12
CA ARG A 82 3.89 15.14 3.76
C ARG A 82 5.37 14.73 3.79
N GLU A 83 6.14 15.30 4.70
CA GLU A 83 7.54 14.91 4.95
C GLU A 83 7.62 13.43 5.38
N ARG A 84 6.80 13.02 6.36
CA ARG A 84 6.71 11.62 6.80
C ARG A 84 6.37 10.65 5.66
N ALA A 85 5.42 11.01 4.79
CA ALA A 85 5.05 10.20 3.64
C ALA A 85 6.22 10.05 2.66
N SER A 86 6.92 11.15 2.38
CA SER A 86 8.12 11.16 1.53
C SER A 86 9.24 10.28 2.09
N ASP A 87 9.56 10.42 3.38
CA ASP A 87 10.56 9.59 4.07
C ASP A 87 10.17 8.10 4.08
N GLY A 88 8.86 7.83 3.95
CA GLY A 88 8.30 6.50 3.95
C GLY A 88 8.12 5.86 2.58
N ASP A 89 8.53 6.52 1.50
CA ASP A 89 8.25 6.13 0.11
C ASP A 89 6.74 5.90 -0.13
N VAL A 90 5.90 6.80 0.41
CA VAL A 90 4.44 6.78 0.23
C VAL A 90 4.05 7.85 -0.76
N THR A 91 3.37 7.44 -1.82
CA THR A 91 2.82 8.36 -2.81
C THR A 91 1.61 9.08 -2.22
N VAL A 92 1.64 10.41 -2.22
CA VAL A 92 0.52 11.25 -1.77
C VAL A 92 -0.26 11.77 -2.98
N ILE A 93 -1.57 11.57 -2.99
CA ILE A 93 -2.49 12.14 -3.98
C ILE A 93 -3.45 13.08 -3.25
N ILE A 94 -3.41 14.37 -3.61
CA ILE A 94 -4.37 15.37 -3.12
C ILE A 94 -5.44 15.59 -4.18
N MET A 95 -6.69 15.31 -3.84
CA MET A 95 -7.84 15.49 -4.73
C MET A 95 -8.19 16.98 -4.83
N GLY A 96 -8.18 17.51 -6.05
CA GLY A 96 -8.50 18.91 -6.32
C GLY A 96 -7.29 19.83 -6.52
N GLU A 97 -6.08 19.27 -6.46
CA GLU A 97 -4.84 19.88 -6.99
C GLU A 97 -4.50 19.32 -8.38
#